data_AF-A0A7K4HF64-F1
#
_entry.id   AF-A0A7K4HF64-F1
#
_cell.length_a   1.000
_cell.length_b   1.000
_cell.length_c   1.000
_cell.angle_alpha   90.00
_cell.angle_beta   90.00
_cell.angle_gamma   90.00
#
_symmetry.space_group_name_H-M   'P 1'
#
loop_
_entity.id
_entity.type
_entity.pdbx_description
1 polymer ?
#
loop_
_entity_poly.entity_id
_entity_poly.type
_entity_poly.pdbx_seq_one_letter_code
_entity_poly.pdbx_strand_id
1 'polypeptide(L)'
;MEILKLKEKVINLTDEQINSLYSFASRVTQETIDELAPILLETCLKAESGILKNELGRVIFHLQKTERLNTRIGFEKLLHGALKVDAKEVFKVLESGASDAKDLVGRIKTVL
;
A
#
# COMPACT_ATOMS: atom_id res chain seq x y z
N MET A 1 11.43 14.48 12.19
CA MET A 1 10.11 14.94 12.68
C MET A 1 8.98 14.67 11.68
N GLU A 2 9.23 14.67 10.36
CA GLU A 2 8.21 14.38 9.33
C GLU A 2 7.76 12.91 9.25
N ILE A 3 8.66 11.94 9.49
CA ILE A 3 8.37 10.50 9.35
C ILE A 3 7.31 10.01 10.35
N LEU A 4 7.33 10.52 11.59
CA LEU A 4 6.35 10.16 12.62
C LEU A 4 4.94 10.67 12.27
N LYS A 5 4.84 11.90 11.75
CA LYS A 5 3.56 12.48 11.30
C LYS A 5 2.96 11.71 10.13
N LEU A 6 3.79 11.24 9.20
CA LEU A 6 3.35 10.47 8.05
C LEU A 6 2.80 9.10 8.48
N LYS A 7 3.48 8.42 9.41
CA LYS A 7 3.03 7.13 9.96
C LYS A 7 1.71 7.26 10.72
N GLU A 8 1.56 8.28 11.56
CA GLU A 8 0.30 8.55 12.29
C GLU A 8 -0.86 8.90 11.36
N LYS A 9 -0.62 9.66 10.29
CA LYS A 9 -1.63 10.00 9.28
C LYS A 9 -2.16 8.77 8.55
N VAL A 10 -1.27 7.87 8.15
CA VAL A 10 -1.66 6.66 7.40
C VAL A 10 -2.38 5.64 8.27
N ILE A 11 -2.03 5.55 9.56
CA ILE A 11 -2.71 4.66 10.52
C ILE A 11 -4.17 5.12 10.74
N ASN A 12 -4.42 6.43 10.73
CA ASN A 12 -5.72 7.03 11.06
C ASN A 12 -6.50 7.56 9.83
N LEU A 13 -6.30 6.96 8.65
CA LEU A 13 -7.09 7.32 7.47
C LEU A 13 -8.59 7.09 7.72
N THR A 14 -9.44 8.05 7.34
CA THR A 14 -10.89 7.88 7.32
C THR A 14 -11.33 6.94 6.21
N ASP A 15 -12.55 6.41 6.28
CA ASP A 15 -13.12 5.56 5.23
C ASP A 15 -13.14 6.28 3.87
N GLU A 16 -13.37 7.59 3.83
CA GLU A 16 -13.32 8.40 2.60
C GLU A 16 -11.91 8.46 2.01
N GLN A 17 -10.88 8.60 2.85
CA GLN A 17 -9.49 8.60 2.41
C GLN A 17 -9.06 7.21 1.92
N ILE A 18 -9.50 6.14 2.60
CA ILE A 18 -9.26 4.76 2.18
C ILE A 18 -9.94 4.48 0.83
N ASN A 19 -11.19 4.89 0.65
CA ASN A 19 -11.90 4.73 -0.62
C ASN A 19 -11.23 5.50 -1.76
N SER A 20 -10.70 6.70 -1.47
CA SER A 20 -9.92 7.48 -2.44
C SER A 20 -8.63 6.77 -2.83
N LEU A 21 -7.89 6.23 -1.84
CA LEU A 21 -6.70 5.43 -2.06
C LEU A 21 -6.98 4.22 -2.97
N TYR A 22 -8.04 3.46 -2.70
CA TYR A 22 -8.44 2.32 -3.53
C TYR A 22 -8.86 2.76 -4.93
N SER A 23 -9.61 3.86 -5.06
CA SER A 23 -9.97 4.44 -6.36
C SER A 23 -8.74 4.81 -7.19
N PHE A 24 -7.66 5.31 -6.57
CA PHE A 24 -6.41 5.61 -7.26
C PHE A 24 -5.69 4.32 -7.67
N ALA A 25 -5.55 3.37 -6.75
CA ALA A 25 -4.90 2.08 -6.99
C ALA A 25 -5.65 1.22 -8.03
N SER A 26 -6.97 1.37 -8.17
CA SER A 26 -7.75 0.64 -9.18
C SER A 26 -7.43 1.03 -10.62
N ARG A 27 -6.70 2.14 -10.84
CA ARG A 27 -6.38 2.72 -12.16
C ARG A 27 -4.99 2.37 -12.68
N VAL A 28 -4.12 1.78 -11.87
CA VAL A 28 -2.83 1.28 -12.36
C VAL A 28 -3.03 0.08 -13.27
N THR A 29 -2.09 -0.09 -14.20
CA THR A 29 -2.09 -1.19 -15.15
C THR A 29 -1.78 -2.52 -14.46
N GLN A 30 -2.17 -3.62 -15.11
CA GLN A 30 -1.88 -4.97 -14.58
C GLN A 30 -0.37 -5.23 -14.51
N GLU A 31 0.40 -4.73 -15.48
CA GLU A 31 1.87 -4.83 -15.50
C GLU A 31 2.49 -4.18 -14.26
N THR A 32 2.06 -2.96 -13.94
CA THR A 32 2.50 -2.24 -12.73
C THR A 32 2.07 -2.97 -11.45
N ILE A 33 0.89 -3.59 -11.44
CA ILE A 33 0.46 -4.42 -10.30
C ILE A 33 1.35 -5.64 -10.14
N ASP A 34 1.63 -6.37 -11.22
CA ASP A 34 2.46 -7.58 -11.20
C ASP A 34 3.90 -7.27 -10.74
N GLU A 35 4.43 -6.09 -11.09
CA GLU A 35 5.73 -5.60 -10.63
C GLU A 35 5.73 -5.21 -9.15
N LEU A 36 4.75 -4.41 -8.72
CA LEU A 36 4.76 -3.77 -7.40
C LEU A 36 4.22 -4.67 -6.29
N ALA A 37 3.25 -5.53 -6.57
CA ALA A 37 2.63 -6.41 -5.57
C ALA A 37 3.65 -7.24 -4.77
N PRO A 38 4.63 -7.94 -5.38
CA PRO A 38 5.62 -8.68 -4.59
C PRO A 38 6.48 -7.78 -3.69
N ILE A 39 6.82 -6.57 -4.15
CA ILE A 39 7.63 -5.61 -3.39
C ILE A 39 6.84 -5.08 -2.18
N LEU A 40 5.57 -4.70 -2.39
CA LEU A 40 4.69 -4.24 -1.32
C LEU A 40 4.42 -5.33 -0.29
N LEU A 41 4.32 -6.59 -0.72
CA LEU A 41 4.24 -7.74 0.18
C LEU A 41 5.50 -7.85 1.04
N GLU A 42 6.68 -7.71 0.44
CA GLU A 42 7.94 -7.76 1.19
C GLU A 42 8.01 -6.62 2.22
N THR A 43 7.61 -5.41 1.84
CA THR A 43 7.50 -4.27 2.77
C THR A 43 6.57 -4.60 3.94
N CYS A 44 5.42 -5.22 3.66
CA CYS A 44 4.49 -5.68 4.71
C CYS A 44 5.13 -6.73 5.64
N LEU A 45 5.91 -7.66 5.09
CA LEU A 45 6.56 -8.74 5.84
C LEU A 45 7.74 -8.26 6.69
N LYS A 46 8.39 -7.16 6.32
CA LYS A 46 9.48 -6.52 7.06
C LYS A 46 9.05 -5.81 8.35
N ALA A 47 7.75 -5.75 8.65
CA ALA A 47 7.24 -5.14 9.87
C ALA A 47 7.72 -5.88 11.14
N GLU A 48 8.79 -5.37 11.76
CA GLU A 48 9.33 -5.88 13.03
C GLU A 48 8.44 -5.49 14.21
N SER A 49 7.43 -6.34 14.48
CA SER A 49 6.60 -6.41 15.70
C SER A 49 5.56 -5.30 15.96
N GLY A 50 4.49 -5.65 16.69
CA GLY A 50 3.39 -4.75 17.08
C GLY A 50 2.02 -5.10 16.50
N ILE A 51 0.99 -4.29 16.82
CA ILE A 51 -0.41 -4.44 16.36
C ILE A 51 -0.47 -4.57 14.83
N LEU A 52 0.35 -3.80 14.12
CA LEU A 52 0.47 -3.84 12.66
C LEU A 52 0.87 -5.23 12.14
N LYS A 53 1.76 -5.99 12.80
CA LYS A 53 2.12 -7.36 12.39
C LYS A 53 0.91 -8.29 12.40
N ASN A 54 -0.01 -8.10 13.34
CA ASN A 54 -1.23 -8.90 13.44
C ASN A 54 -2.26 -8.50 12.38
N GLU A 55 -2.40 -7.21 12.07
CA GLU A 55 -3.27 -6.72 11.00
C GLU A 55 -2.75 -7.11 9.62
N LEU A 56 -1.45 -6.96 9.38
CA LEU A 56 -0.75 -7.41 8.17
C LEU A 56 -0.82 -8.93 8.04
N GLY A 57 -0.66 -9.68 9.14
CA GLY A 57 -0.86 -11.12 9.14
C GLY A 57 -2.26 -11.50 8.66
N ARG A 58 -3.30 -10.76 9.04
CA ARG A 58 -4.66 -10.99 8.54
C ARG A 58 -4.81 -10.60 7.07
N VAL A 59 -4.24 -9.46 6.65
CA VAL A 59 -4.29 -8.99 5.26
C VAL A 59 -3.53 -9.95 4.34
N ILE A 60 -2.29 -10.31 4.68
CA ILE A 60 -1.46 -11.27 3.94
C ILE A 60 -2.11 -12.65 3.91
N PHE A 61 -2.60 -13.16 5.05
CA PHE A 61 -3.28 -14.45 5.09
C PHE A 61 -4.57 -14.47 4.26
N HIS A 62 -5.36 -13.39 4.31
CA HIS A 62 -6.55 -13.27 3.47
C HIS A 62 -6.15 -13.20 1.99
N LEU A 63 -5.23 -12.32 1.62
CA LEU A 63 -4.79 -12.14 0.24
C LEU A 63 -4.16 -13.40 -0.38
N GLN A 64 -3.38 -14.16 0.40
CA GLN A 64 -2.81 -15.45 -0.02
C GLN A 64 -3.88 -16.54 -0.17
N LYS A 65 -4.94 -16.50 0.64
CA LYS A 65 -5.98 -17.54 0.68
C LYS A 65 -7.14 -17.29 -0.28
N THR A 66 -7.50 -16.04 -0.56
CA THR A 66 -8.76 -15.70 -1.23
C THR A 66 -8.63 -14.86 -2.52
N GLU A 67 -7.65 -13.98 -2.67
CA GLU A 67 -7.75 -12.89 -3.66
C GLU A 67 -6.66 -12.80 -4.73
N ARG A 68 -5.56 -13.57 -4.65
CA ARG A 68 -4.35 -13.40 -5.48
C ARG A 68 -3.80 -11.96 -5.37
N LEU A 69 -2.62 -11.81 -4.78
CA LEU A 69 -2.02 -10.51 -4.47
C LEU A 69 -1.89 -9.56 -5.67
N ASN A 70 -1.78 -10.12 -6.88
CA ASN A 70 -1.64 -9.38 -8.12
C ASN A 70 -2.98 -9.06 -8.81
N THR A 71 -4.13 -9.29 -8.19
CA THR A 71 -5.38 -8.71 -8.66
C THR A 71 -5.47 -7.23 -8.26
N ARG A 72 -6.36 -6.47 -8.90
CA ARG A 72 -6.61 -5.06 -8.51
C ARG A 72 -6.98 -4.92 -7.04
N ILE A 73 -7.96 -5.71 -6.58
CA ILE A 73 -8.41 -5.70 -5.18
C ILE A 73 -7.27 -6.13 -4.25
N GLY A 74 -6.47 -7.12 -4.66
CA GLY A 74 -5.31 -7.56 -3.92
C GLY A 74 -4.28 -6.43 -3.76
N PHE A 75 -3.98 -5.73 -4.84
CA PHE A 75 -3.07 -4.59 -4.88
C PHE A 75 -3.57 -3.41 -4.03
N GLU A 76 -4.85 -3.06 -4.10
CA GLU A 76 -5.47 -2.01 -3.28
C GLU A 76 -5.23 -2.24 -1.78
N LYS A 77 -5.55 -3.45 -1.30
CA LYS A 77 -5.38 -3.84 0.11
C LYS A 77 -3.91 -3.90 0.50
N LEU A 78 -3.06 -4.39 -0.40
CA LEU A 78 -1.63 -4.52 -0.15
C LEU A 78 -0.92 -3.17 -0.08
N LEU A 79 -1.25 -2.25 -0.97
CA LEU A 79 -0.75 -0.88 -0.97
C LEU A 79 -1.12 -0.17 0.34
N HIS A 80 -2.39 -0.25 0.75
CA HIS A 80 -2.85 0.33 2.00
C HIS A 80 -2.12 -0.27 3.21
N GLY A 81 -1.98 -1.60 3.26
CA GLY A 81 -1.21 -2.29 4.31
C GLY A 81 0.26 -1.84 4.34
N ALA A 82 0.90 -1.77 3.18
CA ALA A 82 2.31 -1.38 3.06
C ALA A 82 2.55 0.08 3.48
N LEU A 83 1.64 1.00 3.11
CA LEU A 83 1.72 2.41 3.54
C LEU A 83 1.68 2.53 5.07
N LYS A 84 0.85 1.72 5.75
CA LYS A 84 0.77 1.69 7.22
C LYS A 84 2.06 1.22 7.89
N VAL A 85 2.79 0.33 7.22
CA VAL A 85 4.05 -0.24 7.70
C VAL A 85 5.19 0.74 7.51
N ASP A 86 5.42 1.13 6.26
CA ASP A 86 6.54 1.95 5.84
C ASP A 86 6.16 2.77 4.60
N ALA A 87 5.39 3.84 4.82
CA ALA A 87 5.02 4.78 3.77
C ALA A 87 6.23 5.37 3.04
N LYS A 88 7.38 5.50 3.71
CA LYS A 88 8.59 6.05 3.07
C LYS A 88 9.14 5.08 2.03
N GLU A 89 9.28 3.80 2.38
CA GLU A 89 9.74 2.80 1.41
C GLU A 89 8.70 2.59 0.30
N VAL A 90 7.40 2.59 0.62
CA VAL A 90 6.35 2.50 -0.41
C VAL A 90 6.43 3.66 -1.40
N PHE A 91 6.55 4.91 -0.93
CA PHE A 91 6.68 6.04 -1.86
C PHE A 91 7.93 5.95 -2.71
N LYS A 92 9.07 5.56 -2.13
CA LYS A 92 10.30 5.37 -2.87
C LYS A 92 10.14 4.32 -3.97
N VAL A 93 9.51 3.17 -3.68
CA VAL A 93 9.25 2.11 -4.66
C VAL A 93 8.36 2.62 -5.79
N LEU A 94 7.23 3.28 -5.45
CA LEU A 94 6.32 3.81 -6.45
C LEU A 94 6.95 4.94 -7.30
N GLU A 95 7.76 5.81 -6.70
CA GLU A 95 8.49 6.88 -7.41
C GLU A 95 9.56 6.32 -8.37
N SER A 96 10.09 5.12 -8.09
CA SER A 96 11.02 4.42 -8.98
C SER A 96 10.38 3.59 -10.08
N GLY A 97 9.06 3.34 -9.99
CA GLY A 97 8.34 2.47 -10.92
C GLY A 97 7.94 3.12 -12.25
N ALA A 98 7.04 2.44 -12.96
CA ALA A 98 6.44 2.90 -14.21
C ALA A 98 5.66 4.23 -14.06
N SER A 99 5.28 4.84 -15.18
CA SER A 99 4.62 6.16 -15.19
C SER A 99 3.35 6.21 -14.36
N ASP A 100 2.52 5.16 -14.42
CA ASP A 100 1.28 5.06 -13.65
C ASP A 100 1.53 4.84 -12.14
N ALA A 101 2.63 4.18 -11.76
CA ALA A 101 3.09 4.09 -10.38
C ALA A 101 3.49 5.47 -9.81
N LYS A 102 4.20 6.29 -10.61
CA LYS A 102 4.56 7.66 -10.24
C LYS A 102 3.33 8.56 -10.11
N ASP A 103 2.39 8.44 -11.05
CA ASP A 103 1.11 9.16 -10.98
C ASP A 103 0.31 8.79 -9.73
N LEU A 104 0.35 7.50 -9.35
CA LEU A 104 -0.29 7.00 -8.14
C LEU A 104 0.28 7.69 -6.89
N VAL A 105 1.60 7.89 -6.80
CA VAL A 105 2.21 8.65 -5.69
C VAL A 105 1.64 10.05 -5.57
N GLY A 106 1.55 10.77 -6.68
CA GLY A 106 1.02 12.13 -6.71
C GLY A 106 -0.38 12.20 -6.13
N ARG A 107 -1.24 11.24 -6.48
CA ARG A 107 -2.62 11.14 -5.98
C ARG A 107 -2.71 10.72 -4.51
N ILE A 108 -1.87 9.79 -4.06
CA ILE A 108 -1.86 9.37 -2.66
C ILE A 108 -1.45 10.53 -1.75
N LYS A 109 -0.48 11.35 -2.18
CA LYS A 109 -0.02 12.52 -1.42
C LYS A 109 -1.10 13.61 -1.26
N THR A 110 -2.14 13.66 -2.11
CA THR A 110 -3.22 14.65 -1.94
C THR A 110 -4.26 14.27 -0.90
N VAL A 111 -4.30 13.00 -0.49
CA VAL A 111 -5.26 12.47 0.49
C VAL A 111 -4.65 12.18 1.86
N LEU A 112 -3.33 12.34 1.99
CA LEU A 112 -2.55 12.17 3.23
C LEU A 112 -2.16 13.50 3.87
#